data_AF-A0AAD9R728-F1
#
_entry.id   AF-A0AAD9R728-F1
#
_cell.length_a   1.000
_cell.length_b   1.000
_cell.length_c   1.000
_cell.angle_alpha   90.00
_cell.angle_beta   90.00
_cell.angle_gamma   90.00
#
_symmetry.space_group_name_H-M   'P 1'
#
loop_
_entity.id
_entity.type
_entity.pdbx_description
1 polymer ?
#
loop_
_entity_poly.entity_id
_entity_poly.type
_entity_poly.pdbx_seq_one_letter_code
_entity_poly.pdbx_strand_id
1 'polypeptide(L)'
;MSSGDTAMAFKTWEMSNNIETLSSVDEIFKFDRQQQQEILHAKPWQKDPHYFKYIKISALALLKMVGRLENAIGWYHSHPGYGCWLSGIDVGTQMVNQQFQEPFVAIVGYKPPDEGPSEYQTIPLNKIEDFGVHCKQYYSLEVSYFKSSLDRKLLEMLWNKYWVNTLSSSSLLTNADYTNHQIADLSEKLEQAESQVGRMGSFMMGVDQDKKEEGKLTKTTRDSSKTSIEAIHGLMSQVIKNKLFNQVGGKEST
;
A
#
# COMPACT_ATOMS: atom_id res chain seq x y z
N MET A 1 52.57 14.83 -15.36
CA MET A 1 51.96 13.59 -14.86
C MET A 1 50.55 13.55 -15.41
N SER A 2 50.19 12.48 -16.12
CA SER A 2 48.95 12.38 -16.89
C SER A 2 47.76 12.20 -15.95
N SER A 3 46.61 12.79 -16.28
CA SER A 3 45.35 12.62 -15.54
C SER A 3 44.89 11.15 -15.41
N GLY A 4 45.46 10.24 -16.20
CA GLY A 4 45.22 8.79 -16.10
C GLY A 4 45.92 8.12 -14.91
N ASP A 5 47.08 8.64 -14.47
CA ASP A 5 47.87 8.03 -13.39
C ASP A 5 47.22 8.29 -12.02
N THR A 6 46.59 9.46 -11.84
CA THR A 6 45.86 9.82 -10.62
C THR A 6 44.57 9.01 -10.43
N ALA A 7 43.86 8.69 -11.52
CA ALA A 7 42.64 7.88 -11.45
C ALA A 7 42.93 6.42 -11.07
N MET A 8 44.05 5.87 -11.54
CA MET A 8 44.52 4.52 -11.19
C MET A 8 44.95 4.44 -9.72
N ALA A 9 45.73 5.40 -9.24
CA ALA A 9 46.18 5.44 -7.85
C ALA A 9 45.01 5.56 -6.85
N PHE A 10 43.99 6.34 -7.21
CA PHE A 10 42.78 6.50 -6.40
C PHE A 10 41.98 5.19 -6.28
N LYS A 11 41.73 4.50 -7.40
CA LYS A 11 41.05 3.19 -7.40
C LYS A 11 41.82 2.12 -6.63
N THR A 12 43.14 2.12 -6.71
CA THR A 12 43.98 1.19 -5.93
C THR A 12 43.85 1.45 -4.43
N TRP A 13 43.79 2.72 -4.00
CA TRP A 13 43.58 3.07 -2.59
C TRP A 13 42.18 2.69 -2.09
N GLU A 14 41.14 2.90 -2.90
CA GLU A 14 39.77 2.48 -2.56
C GLU A 14 39.67 0.97 -2.32
N MET A 15 40.25 0.17 -3.23
CA MET A 15 40.29 -1.30 -3.09
C MET A 15 41.10 -1.77 -1.88
N SER A 16 42.18 -1.07 -1.53
CA SER A 16 43.06 -1.43 -0.40
C SER A 16 42.40 -1.23 0.96
N ASN A 17 41.39 -0.36 1.05
CA ASN A 17 40.74 0.04 2.30
C ASN A 17 39.31 -0.52 2.43
N ASN A 18 38.91 -1.47 1.58
CA ASN A 18 37.54 -1.98 1.50
C ASN A 18 36.49 -0.86 1.33
N ILE A 19 36.85 0.21 0.62
CA ILE A 19 35.95 1.33 0.37
C ILE A 19 35.03 0.89 -0.77
N GLU A 20 33.78 0.55 -0.42
CA GLU A 20 32.73 0.27 -1.40
C GLU A 20 32.41 1.56 -2.16
N THR A 21 32.61 1.54 -3.48
CA THR A 21 32.07 2.59 -4.37
C THR A 21 30.55 2.58 -4.22
N LEU A 22 29.94 3.75 -3.94
CA LEU A 22 28.50 3.90 -3.73
C LEU A 22 27.73 3.07 -4.78
N SER A 23 26.92 2.14 -4.30
CA SER A 23 26.12 1.29 -5.17
C SER A 23 25.19 2.15 -6.04
N SER A 24 24.90 1.73 -7.28
CA SER A 24 23.99 2.46 -8.18
C SER A 24 22.60 2.73 -7.58
N VAL A 25 22.22 1.97 -6.54
CA VAL A 25 20.97 2.18 -5.79
C VAL A 25 21.01 3.40 -4.87
N ASP A 26 22.18 3.93 -4.52
CA ASP A 26 22.31 5.13 -3.69
C ASP A 26 22.26 6.44 -4.52
N GLU A 27 22.35 6.35 -5.85
CA GLU A 27 22.30 7.52 -6.73
C GLU A 27 20.97 8.27 -6.66
N ILE A 28 19.87 7.56 -6.42
CA ILE A 28 18.53 8.16 -6.26
C ILE A 28 18.44 9.10 -5.04
N PHE A 29 19.35 8.95 -4.07
CA PHE A 29 19.41 9.85 -2.92
C PHE A 29 20.22 11.12 -3.18
N LYS A 30 20.90 11.22 -4.33
CA LYS A 30 21.63 12.44 -4.72
C LYS A 30 20.62 13.49 -5.18
N PHE A 31 20.62 14.63 -4.50
CA PHE A 31 19.75 15.75 -4.81
C PHE A 31 20.42 16.71 -5.80
N ASP A 32 19.86 16.83 -7.01
CA ASP A 32 20.28 17.82 -8.00
C ASP A 32 19.30 19.01 -8.00
N ARG A 33 19.75 20.11 -7.38
CA ARG A 33 18.96 21.34 -7.25
C ARG A 33 18.70 22.00 -8.61
N GLN A 34 19.67 21.95 -9.52
CA GLN A 34 19.55 22.61 -10.82
C GLN A 34 18.55 21.86 -11.68
N GLN A 35 18.67 20.54 -11.76
CA GLN A 35 17.71 19.70 -12.46
C GLN A 35 16.28 19.89 -11.93
N GLN A 36 16.11 19.95 -10.60
CA GLN A 36 14.80 20.18 -10.01
C GLN A 36 14.22 21.55 -10.38
N GLN A 37 15.04 22.61 -10.37
CA GLN A 37 14.61 23.95 -10.76
C GLN A 37 14.20 24.02 -12.23
N GLU A 38 14.94 23.36 -13.11
CA GLU A 38 14.61 23.27 -14.54
C GLU A 38 13.26 22.58 -14.77
N ILE A 39 13.00 21.47 -14.06
CA ILE A 39 11.71 20.76 -14.12
C ILE A 39 10.57 21.63 -13.59
N LEU A 40 10.76 22.30 -12.44
CA LEU A 40 9.77 23.21 -11.84
C LEU A 40 9.47 24.43 -12.72
N HIS A 41 10.46 24.90 -13.48
CA HIS A 41 10.28 25.99 -14.44
C HIS A 41 9.57 25.51 -15.71
N ALA A 42 9.90 24.31 -16.21
CA ALA A 42 9.33 23.76 -17.44
C ALA A 42 7.87 23.28 -17.30
N LYS A 43 7.46 22.89 -16.08
CA LYS A 43 6.09 22.43 -15.73
C LYS A 43 5.46 21.49 -16.76
N PRO A 44 6.11 20.36 -17.13
CA PRO A 44 5.61 19.47 -18.18
C PRO A 44 4.22 18.87 -17.88
N TRP A 45 3.85 18.71 -16.61
CA TRP A 45 2.54 18.23 -16.18
C TRP A 45 1.37 19.14 -16.57
N GLN A 46 1.60 20.41 -16.89
CA GLN A 46 0.53 21.29 -17.39
C GLN A 46 0.05 20.90 -18.80
N LYS A 47 0.87 20.17 -19.55
CA LYS A 47 0.52 19.70 -20.90
C LYS A 47 -0.21 18.36 -20.90
N ASP A 48 0.06 17.52 -19.89
CA ASP A 48 -0.52 16.19 -19.76
C ASP A 48 -0.90 15.93 -18.29
N PRO A 49 -2.20 15.88 -17.96
CA PRO A 49 -2.68 15.51 -16.62
C PRO A 49 -2.21 14.13 -16.14
N HIS A 50 -1.83 13.24 -17.06
CA HIS A 50 -1.32 11.89 -16.77
C HIS A 50 0.21 11.79 -16.94
N TYR A 51 0.91 12.93 -16.85
CA TYR A 51 2.37 13.00 -16.90
C TYR A 51 3.03 12.10 -15.85
N PHE A 52 2.51 12.12 -14.61
CA PHE A 52 2.99 11.25 -13.54
C PHE A 52 2.35 9.88 -13.66
N LYS A 53 3.17 8.82 -13.69
CA LYS A 53 2.70 7.41 -13.75
C LYS A 53 3.25 6.54 -12.64
N TYR A 54 4.39 6.93 -12.10
CA TYR A 54 5.15 6.17 -11.12
C TYR A 54 5.43 7.04 -9.91
N ILE A 55 5.38 6.45 -8.73
CA ILE A 55 5.85 7.07 -7.48
C ILE A 55 6.89 6.16 -6.83
N LYS A 56 8.00 6.77 -6.41
CA LYS A 56 9.06 6.09 -5.66
C LYS A 56 9.01 6.54 -4.21
N ILE A 57 8.78 5.62 -3.30
CA ILE A 57 8.71 5.89 -1.86
C ILE A 57 9.93 5.24 -1.19
N SER A 58 10.68 6.02 -0.41
CA SER A 58 11.81 5.45 0.34
C SER A 58 11.30 4.56 1.47
N ALA A 59 12.01 3.46 1.76
CA ALA A 59 11.68 2.58 2.88
C ALA A 59 11.65 3.33 4.23
N LEU A 60 12.49 4.35 4.38
CA LEU A 60 12.48 5.22 5.55
C LEU A 60 11.19 6.05 5.65
N ALA A 61 10.70 6.61 4.54
CA ALA A 61 9.45 7.37 4.52
C ALA A 61 8.23 6.49 4.87
N LEU A 62 8.26 5.20 4.53
CA LEU A 62 7.26 4.23 4.99
C LEU A 62 7.32 3.98 6.51
N LEU A 63 8.52 3.96 7.08
CA LEU A 63 8.74 3.62 8.49
C LEU A 63 8.59 4.82 9.44
N LYS A 64 8.86 6.06 8.98
CA LYS A 64 8.71 7.29 9.76
C LYS A 64 8.80 8.55 8.90
N MET A 65 8.17 9.63 9.36
CA MET A 65 8.44 10.98 8.89
C MET A 65 9.87 11.39 9.28
N VAL A 66 10.81 11.30 8.34
CA VAL A 66 12.19 11.78 8.51
C VAL A 66 12.24 13.27 8.18
N GLY A 67 12.80 14.09 9.07
CA GLY A 67 12.96 15.53 8.88
C GLY A 67 14.04 15.86 7.85
N ARG A 68 13.70 15.76 6.56
CA ARG A 68 14.51 16.30 5.47
C ARG A 68 14.02 17.70 5.11
N LEU A 69 14.95 18.64 4.95
CA LEU A 69 14.67 20.02 4.50
C LEU A 69 14.52 20.05 2.97
N GLU A 70 13.57 19.28 2.45
CA GLU A 70 13.19 19.26 1.05
C GLU A 70 11.84 19.96 0.87
N ASN A 71 11.55 20.41 -0.36
CA ASN A 71 10.24 20.99 -0.66
C ASN A 71 9.14 19.94 -0.49
N ALA A 72 7.97 20.35 -0.01
CA ALA A 72 6.82 19.48 0.06
C ALA A 72 6.41 19.01 -1.35
N ILE A 73 6.29 17.69 -1.52
CA ILE A 73 5.89 17.05 -2.78
C ILE A 73 4.52 16.37 -2.69
N GLY A 74 3.88 16.43 -1.52
CA GLY A 74 2.62 15.74 -1.29
C GLY A 74 2.20 15.71 0.17
N TRP A 75 1.06 15.06 0.41
CA TRP A 75 0.50 14.78 1.73
C TRP A 75 0.09 13.31 1.83
N TYR A 76 0.02 12.80 3.05
CA TYR A 76 -0.41 11.44 3.31
C TYR A 76 -1.41 11.39 4.45
N HIS A 77 -2.35 10.46 4.37
CA HIS A 77 -3.30 10.15 5.44
C HIS A 77 -3.65 8.67 5.44
N SER A 78 -4.52 8.25 6.35
CA SER A 78 -4.92 6.85 6.48
C SER A 78 -6.44 6.75 6.56
N HIS A 79 -6.98 5.69 5.95
CA HIS A 79 -8.39 5.32 5.99
C HIS A 79 -8.53 3.99 6.77
N PRO A 80 -8.71 4.03 8.10
CA PRO A 80 -8.77 2.81 8.91
C PRO A 80 -10.03 2.01 8.57
N GLY A 81 -9.84 0.90 7.85
CA GLY A 81 -10.86 -0.13 7.66
C GLY A 81 -11.85 0.07 6.50
N TYR A 82 -11.61 1.00 5.59
CA TYR A 82 -12.50 1.23 4.43
C TYR A 82 -11.78 1.44 3.09
N GLY A 83 -10.54 0.95 2.99
CA GLY A 83 -9.77 0.93 1.74
C GLY A 83 -8.97 2.20 1.44
N CYS A 84 -8.16 2.12 0.40
CA CYS A 84 -7.30 3.19 -0.11
C CYS A 84 -7.96 3.86 -1.31
N TRP A 85 -8.63 4.98 -1.08
CA TRP A 85 -9.32 5.80 -2.08
C TRP A 85 -9.43 7.24 -1.57
N LEU A 86 -9.70 8.20 -2.46
CA LEU A 86 -9.90 9.60 -2.07
C LEU A 86 -11.41 9.91 -1.96
N SER A 87 -11.83 10.36 -0.77
CA SER A 87 -13.17 10.90 -0.51
C SER A 87 -13.41 12.23 -1.20
N GLY A 88 -14.65 12.72 -1.22
CA GLY A 88 -14.94 14.06 -1.73
C GLY A 88 -14.15 15.17 -1.03
N ILE A 89 -13.89 15.01 0.27
CA ILE A 89 -13.04 15.94 1.06
C ILE A 89 -11.59 15.84 0.61
N ASP A 90 -11.08 14.62 0.39
CA ASP A 90 -9.70 14.40 -0.05
C ASP A 90 -9.47 14.95 -1.45
N VAL A 91 -10.43 14.75 -2.37
CA VAL A 91 -10.36 15.30 -3.73
C VAL A 91 -10.36 16.83 -3.69
N GLY A 92 -11.25 17.44 -2.91
CA GLY A 92 -11.27 18.89 -2.73
C GLY A 92 -9.95 19.44 -2.20
N THR A 93 -9.39 18.78 -1.18
CA THR A 93 -8.09 19.13 -0.60
C THR A 93 -6.96 18.98 -1.62
N GLN A 94 -6.97 17.88 -2.38
CA GLN A 94 -5.97 17.60 -3.41
C GLN A 94 -6.03 18.61 -4.55
N MET A 95 -7.23 19.02 -4.99
CA MET A 95 -7.40 20.06 -6.00
C MET A 95 -6.80 21.39 -5.56
N VAL A 96 -7.01 21.80 -4.31
CA VAL A 96 -6.40 23.04 -3.76
C VAL A 96 -4.88 22.93 -3.75
N ASN A 97 -4.33 21.80 -3.28
CA ASN A 97 -2.88 21.62 -3.25
C ASN A 97 -2.27 21.59 -4.66
N GLN A 98 -2.92 20.95 -5.62
CA GLN A 98 -2.52 20.98 -7.03
C GLN A 98 -2.75 22.35 -7.68
N GLN A 99 -3.52 23.26 -7.11
CA GLN A 99 -3.64 24.61 -7.67
C GLN A 99 -2.50 25.53 -7.21
N PHE A 100 -2.05 25.39 -5.96
CA PHE A 100 -1.11 26.33 -5.34
C PHE A 100 0.31 25.79 -5.14
N GLN A 101 0.50 24.46 -5.16
CA GLN A 101 1.76 23.80 -4.79
C GLN A 101 2.20 22.73 -5.79
N GLU A 102 1.89 22.87 -7.08
CA GLU A 102 2.33 21.87 -8.08
C GLU A 102 3.85 21.72 -8.13
N PRO A 103 4.36 20.48 -8.26
CA PRO A 103 3.63 19.20 -8.29
C PRO A 103 3.31 18.66 -6.88
N PHE A 104 2.10 18.10 -6.68
CA PHE A 104 1.64 17.60 -5.37
C PHE A 104 0.89 16.26 -5.46
N VAL A 105 1.24 15.29 -4.63
CA VAL A 105 0.61 13.94 -4.59
C VAL A 105 -0.12 13.67 -3.28
N ALA A 106 -1.20 12.88 -3.32
CA ALA A 106 -1.88 12.35 -2.16
C ALA A 106 -1.56 10.86 -1.97
N ILE A 107 -1.21 10.45 -0.75
CA ILE A 107 -0.97 9.03 -0.41
C ILE A 107 -1.95 8.60 0.68
N VAL A 108 -2.83 7.66 0.36
CA VAL A 108 -3.74 7.04 1.35
C VAL A 108 -3.12 5.73 1.83
N GLY A 109 -3.06 5.53 3.16
CA GLY A 109 -2.41 4.43 3.87
C GLY A 109 -2.38 3.10 3.11
N TYR A 110 -1.33 2.92 2.30
CA TYR A 110 -1.24 1.89 1.28
C TYR A 110 -0.85 0.55 1.90
N LYS A 111 -1.64 -0.49 1.63
CA LYS A 111 -1.18 -1.88 1.75
C LYS A 111 -0.60 -2.28 0.39
N PRO A 112 0.60 -2.89 0.33
CA PRO A 112 1.09 -3.45 -0.93
C PRO A 112 0.06 -4.45 -1.46
N PRO A 113 -0.34 -4.34 -2.74
CA PRO A 113 -1.30 -5.25 -3.34
C PRO A 113 -0.69 -6.63 -3.38
N ASP A 114 -1.43 -7.62 -2.88
CA ASP A 114 -1.20 -9.01 -3.27
C ASP A 114 -1.74 -9.14 -4.70
N GLU A 115 -0.83 -8.98 -5.67
CA GLU A 115 -0.96 -9.22 -7.12
C GLU A 115 -2.30 -8.86 -7.82
N GLY A 116 -2.30 -7.78 -8.60
CA GLY A 116 -3.21 -7.62 -9.76
C GLY A 116 -3.74 -6.21 -10.05
N PRO A 117 -3.86 -5.80 -11.33
CA PRO A 117 -4.34 -4.48 -11.73
C PRO A 117 -5.89 -4.46 -11.83
N SER A 118 -6.55 -4.34 -10.69
CA SER A 118 -7.94 -3.88 -10.50
C SER A 118 -8.40 -4.41 -9.14
N GLU A 119 -7.84 -3.83 -8.08
CA GLU A 119 -8.06 -4.32 -6.73
C GLU A 119 -9.47 -3.91 -6.28
N TYR A 120 -10.43 -4.83 -6.42
CA TYR A 120 -11.73 -4.69 -5.77
C TYR A 120 -11.49 -4.54 -4.27
N GLN A 121 -11.85 -3.38 -3.74
CA GLN A 121 -11.74 -3.08 -2.31
C GLN A 121 -13.13 -3.13 -1.69
N THR A 122 -13.22 -3.80 -0.55
CA THR A 122 -14.42 -3.80 0.29
C THR A 122 -14.60 -2.40 0.87
N ILE A 123 -15.54 -1.65 0.29
CA ILE A 123 -15.97 -0.34 0.80
C ILE A 123 -17.19 -0.56 1.69
N PRO A 124 -17.21 -0.03 2.93
CA PRO A 124 -18.39 -0.08 3.79
C PRO A 124 -19.59 0.63 3.18
N LEU A 125 -20.80 0.19 3.54
CA LEU A 125 -22.04 0.72 2.98
C LEU A 125 -22.20 2.23 3.19
N ASN A 126 -21.82 2.75 4.35
CA ASN A 126 -21.90 4.17 4.67
C ASN A 126 -20.91 5.06 3.88
N LYS A 127 -20.01 4.48 3.08
CA LYS A 127 -19.01 5.18 2.27
C LYS A 127 -19.13 4.94 0.77
N ILE A 128 -19.97 3.99 0.35
CA ILE A 128 -20.03 3.55 -1.04
C ILE A 128 -20.56 4.62 -1.99
N GLU A 129 -21.46 5.50 -1.52
CA GLU A 129 -21.99 6.61 -2.33
C GLU A 129 -20.91 7.64 -2.64
N ASP A 130 -20.17 8.09 -1.62
CA ASP A 130 -19.06 9.03 -1.76
C ASP A 130 -17.97 8.46 -2.69
N PHE A 131 -17.59 7.19 -2.49
CA PHE A 131 -16.67 6.50 -3.39
C PHE A 131 -17.18 6.49 -4.84
N GLY A 132 -18.46 6.16 -5.06
CA GLY A 132 -19.07 6.07 -6.38
C GLY A 132 -19.08 7.39 -7.17
N VAL A 133 -19.19 8.53 -6.48
CA VAL A 133 -19.19 9.87 -7.10
C VAL A 133 -17.77 10.33 -7.45
N HIS A 134 -16.78 10.01 -6.60
CA HIS A 134 -15.44 10.59 -6.69
C HIS A 134 -14.38 9.67 -7.31
N CYS A 135 -14.63 8.37 -7.49
CA CYS A 135 -13.63 7.40 -7.99
C CYS A 135 -13.08 7.70 -9.40
N LYS A 136 -13.76 8.51 -10.21
CA LYS A 136 -13.29 8.93 -11.55
C LYS A 136 -12.53 10.26 -11.56
N GLN A 137 -12.41 10.92 -10.40
CA GLN A 137 -11.77 12.24 -10.28
C GLN A 137 -10.26 12.16 -10.00
N TYR A 138 -9.72 10.95 -9.87
CA TYR A 138 -8.30 10.69 -9.65
C TYR A 138 -7.88 9.40 -10.38
N TYR A 139 -6.56 9.21 -10.52
CA TYR A 139 -5.97 7.98 -11.03
C TYR A 139 -4.88 7.48 -10.07
N SER A 140 -4.63 6.17 -10.06
CA SER A 140 -3.57 5.57 -9.26
C SER A 140 -2.22 5.64 -9.97
N LEU A 141 -1.17 5.85 -9.18
CA LEU A 141 0.22 5.78 -9.63
C LEU A 141 0.78 4.40 -9.30
N GLU A 142 1.69 3.90 -10.12
CA GLU A 142 2.42 2.68 -9.82
C GLU A 142 3.45 2.95 -8.71
N VAL A 143 3.25 2.30 -7.56
CA VAL A 143 4.09 2.48 -6.36
C VAL A 143 5.28 1.55 -6.41
N SER A 144 6.48 2.12 -6.28
CA SER A 144 7.72 1.37 -6.13
C SER A 144 8.51 1.86 -4.92
N TYR A 145 9.29 0.95 -4.33
CA TYR A 145 10.05 1.23 -3.12
C TYR A 145 11.55 1.17 -3.37
N PHE A 146 12.29 2.03 -2.68
CA PHE A 146 13.74 2.00 -2.71
C PHE A 146 14.32 2.17 -1.29
N LYS A 147 15.51 1.62 -1.08
CA LYS A 147 16.26 1.70 0.18
C LYS A 147 17.73 1.87 -0.15
N SER A 148 18.47 2.58 0.71
CA SER A 148 19.91 2.73 0.54
C SER A 148 20.65 1.41 0.81
N SER A 149 21.90 1.35 0.38
CA SER A 149 22.81 0.26 0.74
C SER A 149 22.98 0.11 2.26
N LEU A 150 22.98 1.23 2.99
CA LEU A 150 23.02 1.26 4.45
C LEU A 150 21.70 0.76 5.06
N ASP A 151 20.55 1.22 4.56
CA ASP A 151 19.24 0.75 5.02
C ASP A 151 19.10 -0.76 4.86
N ARG A 152 19.62 -1.33 3.76
CA ARG A 152 19.66 -2.78 3.55
C ARG A 152 20.43 -3.47 4.68
N LYS A 153 21.66 -3.02 4.98
CA LYS A 153 22.50 -3.58 6.06
C LYS A 153 21.81 -3.43 7.42
N LEU A 154 21.22 -2.27 7.71
CA LEU A 154 20.52 -1.99 8.96
C LEU A 154 19.27 -2.86 9.15
N LEU A 155 18.44 -3.01 8.11
CA LEU A 155 17.23 -3.83 8.17
C LEU A 155 17.57 -5.32 8.37
N GLU A 156 18.66 -5.80 7.77
CA GLU A 156 19.16 -7.17 7.97
C GLU A 156 19.62 -7.39 9.42
N MET A 157 20.37 -6.44 9.99
CA MET A 157 20.77 -6.49 11.39
C MET A 157 19.58 -6.38 12.35
N LEU A 158 18.59 -5.55 12.02
CA LEU A 158 17.36 -5.40 12.81
C LEU A 158 16.57 -6.71 12.81
N TRP A 159 16.45 -7.36 11.65
CA TRP A 159 15.75 -8.64 11.50
C TRP A 159 16.32 -9.71 12.42
N ASN A 160 17.65 -9.80 12.54
CA ASN A 160 18.32 -10.75 13.43
C ASN A 160 17.94 -10.60 14.91
N LYS A 161 17.44 -9.44 15.34
CA LYS A 161 16.94 -9.20 16.70
C LYS A 161 15.41 -9.19 16.81
N TYR A 162 14.71 -8.78 15.76
CA TYR A 162 13.27 -8.52 15.79
C TYR A 162 12.39 -9.67 15.28
N TRP A 163 12.96 -10.72 14.68
CA TRP A 163 12.19 -11.86 14.15
C TRP A 163 11.27 -12.52 15.21
N VAL A 164 11.66 -12.48 16.49
CA VAL A 164 10.86 -13.02 17.60
C VAL A 164 9.49 -12.32 17.71
N ASN A 165 9.43 -11.01 17.43
CA ASN A 165 8.17 -10.26 17.47
C ASN A 165 7.20 -10.70 16.37
N THR A 166 7.72 -11.12 15.21
CA THR A 166 6.91 -11.69 14.14
C THR A 166 6.23 -12.98 14.61
N LEU A 167 6.96 -13.83 15.35
CA LEU A 167 6.43 -15.09 15.88
C LEU A 167 5.51 -14.91 17.10
N SER A 168 5.70 -13.87 17.91
CA SER A 168 4.86 -13.62 19.09
C SER A 168 3.58 -12.84 18.76
N SER A 169 3.55 -12.09 17.66
CA SER A 169 2.40 -11.27 17.26
C SER A 169 1.15 -12.11 16.97
N SER A 170 -0.03 -11.64 17.39
CA SER A 170 -1.31 -12.30 17.13
C SER A 170 -2.25 -11.34 16.39
N SER A 171 -2.35 -11.50 15.06
CA SER A 171 -3.20 -10.64 14.24
C SER A 171 -4.65 -10.65 14.75
N LEU A 172 -5.21 -11.84 15.03
CA LEU A 172 -6.57 -12.06 15.54
C LEU A 172 -6.97 -11.21 16.75
N LEU A 173 -6.03 -10.92 17.64
CA LEU A 173 -6.31 -10.09 18.82
C LEU A 173 -6.15 -8.61 18.49
N THR A 174 -5.10 -8.26 17.74
CA THR A 174 -4.80 -6.87 17.39
C THR A 174 -5.81 -6.26 16.43
N ASN A 175 -6.46 -7.06 15.58
CA ASN A 175 -7.45 -6.61 14.59
C ASN A 175 -8.88 -7.08 14.89
N ALA A 176 -9.16 -7.51 16.13
CA ALA A 176 -10.46 -8.06 16.53
C ALA A 176 -11.61 -7.07 16.24
N ASP A 177 -11.44 -5.81 16.66
CA ASP A 177 -12.45 -4.78 16.43
C ASP A 177 -12.69 -4.54 14.94
N TYR A 178 -11.62 -4.46 14.14
CA TYR A 178 -11.75 -4.32 12.69
C TYR A 178 -12.56 -5.48 12.08
N THR A 179 -12.28 -6.71 12.49
CA THR A 179 -12.98 -7.90 12.01
C THR A 179 -14.46 -7.87 12.40
N ASN A 180 -14.78 -7.45 13.64
CA ASN A 180 -16.16 -7.30 14.10
C ASN A 180 -16.93 -6.28 13.24
N HIS A 181 -16.31 -5.15 12.90
CA HIS A 181 -16.94 -4.14 12.03
C HIS A 181 -17.14 -4.66 10.60
N GLN A 182 -16.19 -5.41 10.04
CA GLN A 182 -16.36 -6.03 8.71
C GLN A 182 -17.51 -7.04 8.69
N ILE A 183 -17.67 -7.84 9.76
CA ILE A 183 -18.78 -8.79 9.88
C ILE A 183 -20.13 -8.05 10.00
N ALA A 184 -20.18 -6.95 10.76
CA ALA A 184 -21.39 -6.12 10.88
C ALA A 184 -21.79 -5.52 9.52
N ASP A 185 -20.85 -4.90 8.80
CA ASP A 185 -21.09 -4.35 7.45
C ASP A 185 -21.50 -5.45 6.46
N LEU A 186 -20.90 -6.64 6.56
CA LEU A 186 -21.27 -7.79 5.74
C LEU A 186 -22.72 -8.25 6.00
N SER A 187 -23.18 -8.23 7.26
CA SER A 187 -24.56 -8.55 7.62
C SER A 187 -25.54 -7.60 6.95
N GLU A 188 -25.30 -6.29 7.03
CA GLU A 188 -26.14 -5.29 6.36
C GLU A 188 -26.13 -5.47 4.83
N LYS A 189 -24.97 -5.77 4.23
CA LYS A 189 -24.86 -6.07 2.79
C LYS A 189 -25.64 -7.32 2.39
N LEU A 190 -25.68 -8.35 3.24
CA LEU A 190 -26.46 -9.57 3.02
C LEU A 190 -27.96 -9.27 3.05
N GLU A 191 -28.45 -8.51 4.02
CA GLU A 191 -29.86 -8.10 4.11
C GLU A 191 -30.29 -7.32 2.86
N GLN A 192 -29.45 -6.39 2.38
CA GLN A 192 -29.72 -5.67 1.13
C GLN A 192 -29.75 -6.59 -0.08
N ALA A 193 -28.86 -7.59 -0.16
CA ALA A 193 -28.85 -8.56 -1.25
C ALA A 193 -30.08 -9.48 -1.22
N GLU A 194 -30.53 -9.92 -0.04
CA GLU A 194 -31.75 -10.71 0.14
C GLU A 194 -32.99 -9.94 -0.33
N SER A 195 -33.11 -8.67 0.08
CA SER A 195 -34.23 -7.81 -0.34
C SER A 195 -34.34 -7.64 -1.85
N GLN A 196 -33.20 -7.66 -2.57
CA GLN A 196 -33.16 -7.58 -4.03
C GLN A 196 -33.64 -8.88 -4.67
N VAL A 197 -33.22 -10.04 -4.16
CA VAL A 197 -33.64 -11.35 -4.66
C VAL A 197 -35.13 -11.58 -4.40
N GLY A 198 -35.64 -11.20 -3.22
CA GLY A 198 -37.07 -11.30 -2.88
C GLY A 198 -37.98 -10.48 -3.80
N ARG A 199 -37.51 -9.31 -4.27
CA ARG A 199 -38.23 -8.49 -5.26
C ARG A 199 -38.11 -9.02 -6.69
N MET A 200 -36.95 -9.58 -7.06
CA MET A 200 -36.71 -10.17 -8.38
C MET A 200 -37.54 -11.44 -8.60
N GLY A 201 -37.78 -12.22 -7.55
CA GLY A 201 -38.61 -13.44 -7.57
C GLY A 201 -40.07 -13.22 -7.93
N SER A 202 -40.59 -11.98 -7.84
CA SER A 202 -41.96 -11.63 -8.26
C SER A 202 -42.10 -11.19 -9.72
N PHE A 203 -41.01 -10.90 -10.43
CA PHE A 203 -41.07 -10.28 -11.78
C PHE A 203 -40.42 -11.09 -12.91
N MET A 204 -39.79 -12.23 -12.64
CA MET A 204 -39.04 -12.98 -13.66
C MET A 204 -39.91 -13.96 -14.45
N MET A 205 -40.86 -13.40 -15.21
CA MET A 205 -41.44 -13.99 -16.42
C MET A 205 -41.10 -13.04 -17.59
N GLY A 206 -39.84 -13.08 -18.03
CA GLY A 206 -39.39 -12.46 -19.27
C GLY A 206 -38.42 -11.27 -19.13
N VAL A 207 -37.52 -11.22 -20.11
CA VAL A 207 -36.68 -10.09 -20.59
C VAL A 207 -35.20 -10.10 -20.17
N ASP A 208 -34.39 -10.44 -21.19
CA ASP A 208 -33.02 -10.08 -21.57
C ASP A 208 -31.89 -9.94 -20.53
N GLN A 209 -30.98 -10.93 -20.60
CA GLN A 209 -29.58 -10.83 -20.21
C GLN A 209 -28.82 -9.91 -21.18
N ASP A 210 -28.80 -8.60 -20.94
CA ASP A 210 -27.76 -7.76 -21.54
C ASP A 210 -27.45 -6.52 -20.69
N LYS A 211 -26.80 -6.79 -19.54
CA LYS A 211 -25.81 -5.95 -18.85
C LYS A 211 -25.36 -6.70 -17.60
N LYS A 212 -24.18 -7.34 -17.64
CA LYS A 212 -23.51 -7.90 -16.47
C LYS A 212 -23.02 -6.78 -15.55
N GLU A 213 -23.91 -6.02 -14.93
CA GLU A 213 -23.55 -5.36 -13.68
C GLU A 213 -23.33 -6.46 -12.65
N GLU A 214 -22.16 -6.45 -12.01
CA GLU A 214 -21.83 -7.42 -10.98
C GLU A 214 -22.87 -7.34 -9.84
N GLY A 215 -23.63 -8.43 -9.66
CA GLY A 215 -24.75 -8.47 -8.72
C GLY A 215 -24.30 -8.24 -7.28
N LYS A 216 -25.15 -7.58 -6.47
CA LYS A 216 -24.86 -7.31 -5.06
C LYS A 216 -24.45 -8.57 -4.30
N LEU A 217 -25.11 -9.70 -4.57
CA LEU A 217 -24.78 -10.99 -3.96
C LEU A 217 -23.34 -11.46 -4.25
N THR A 218 -22.86 -11.25 -5.48
CA THR A 218 -21.48 -11.60 -5.88
C THR A 218 -20.47 -10.74 -5.14
N LYS A 219 -20.74 -9.43 -4.99
CA LYS A 219 -19.90 -8.51 -4.20
C LYS A 219 -19.85 -8.92 -2.73
N THR A 220 -21.00 -9.21 -2.13
CA THR A 220 -21.11 -9.68 -0.75
C THR A 220 -20.38 -11.00 -0.53
N THR A 221 -20.39 -11.90 -1.52
CA THR A 221 -19.63 -13.17 -1.47
C THR A 221 -18.11 -12.94 -1.50
N ARG A 222 -17.64 -11.94 -2.25
CA ARG A 222 -16.21 -11.55 -2.23
C ARG A 222 -15.82 -10.95 -0.88
N ASP A 223 -16.65 -10.06 -0.33
CA ASP A 223 -16.43 -9.44 0.98
C ASP A 223 -16.39 -10.49 2.11
N SER A 224 -17.29 -11.48 2.06
CA SER A 224 -17.31 -12.59 3.03
C SER A 224 -16.07 -13.49 2.91
N SER A 225 -15.66 -13.80 1.67
CA SER A 225 -14.47 -14.60 1.39
C SER A 225 -13.22 -13.91 1.91
N LYS A 226 -13.09 -12.59 1.67
CA LYS A 226 -11.95 -11.79 2.15
C LYS A 226 -11.85 -11.81 3.68
N THR A 227 -12.95 -11.51 4.37
CA THR A 227 -13.00 -11.55 5.84
C THR A 227 -12.64 -12.94 6.39
N SER A 228 -13.12 -14.00 5.74
CA SER A 228 -12.82 -15.38 6.13
C SER A 228 -11.34 -15.73 5.94
N ILE A 229 -10.74 -15.33 4.83
CA ILE A 229 -9.31 -15.54 4.55
C ILE A 229 -8.44 -14.85 5.61
N GLU A 230 -8.74 -13.59 5.96
CA GLU A 230 -7.99 -12.85 6.98
C GLU A 230 -8.06 -13.54 8.35
N ALA A 231 -9.24 -14.03 8.75
CA ALA A 231 -9.41 -14.80 9.99
C ALA A 231 -8.63 -16.13 9.95
N ILE A 232 -8.66 -16.84 8.83
CA ILE A 232 -7.92 -18.10 8.64
C ILE A 232 -6.41 -17.85 8.71
N HIS A 233 -5.87 -16.81 8.08
CA HIS A 233 -4.45 -16.46 8.17
C HIS A 233 -4.03 -16.19 9.62
N GLY A 234 -4.86 -15.48 10.39
CA GLY A 234 -4.62 -15.26 11.81
C GLY A 234 -4.61 -16.55 12.64
N LEU A 235 -5.56 -17.46 12.37
CA LEU A 235 -5.62 -18.78 13.01
C LEU A 235 -4.43 -19.66 12.62
N MET A 236 -4.05 -19.67 11.35
CA MET A 236 -2.91 -20.44 10.84
C MET A 236 -1.62 -20.05 11.56
N SER A 237 -1.40 -18.75 11.77
CA SER A 237 -0.28 -18.25 12.59
C SER A 237 -0.30 -18.83 14.01
N GLN A 238 -1.46 -18.93 14.68
CA GLN A 238 -1.55 -19.54 16.01
C GLN A 238 -1.28 -21.04 16.00
N VAL A 239 -1.79 -21.76 15.00
CA VAL A 239 -1.57 -23.20 14.84
C VAL A 239 -0.08 -23.48 14.64
N ILE A 240 0.60 -22.71 13.80
CA ILE A 240 2.04 -22.81 13.57
C ILE A 240 2.80 -22.60 14.89
N LYS A 241 2.50 -21.55 15.65
CA LYS A 241 3.13 -21.32 16.96
C LYS A 241 2.88 -22.47 17.93
N ASN A 242 1.64 -22.96 18.02
CA ASN A 242 1.31 -24.07 18.91
C ASN A 242 2.11 -25.33 18.56
N LYS A 243 2.24 -25.65 17.26
CA LYS A 243 3.04 -26.77 16.78
C LYS A 243 4.52 -26.60 17.07
N LEU A 244 5.07 -25.40 16.86
CA LEU A 244 6.50 -25.12 17.07
C LEU A 244 6.91 -25.13 18.55
N PHE A 245 6.08 -24.60 19.45
CA PHE A 245 6.49 -24.34 20.84
C PHE A 245 5.84 -25.26 21.87
N ASN A 246 4.61 -25.74 21.64
CA ASN A 246 3.83 -26.45 22.66
C ASN A 246 3.79 -27.97 22.44
N GLN A 247 4.21 -28.48 21.29
CA GLN A 247 4.13 -29.91 20.95
C GLN A 247 5.47 -30.65 20.95
N VAL A 248 6.54 -30.00 21.41
CA VAL A 248 7.91 -30.56 21.41
C VAL A 248 8.15 -31.57 22.54
N GLY A 249 7.31 -31.60 23.59
CA GLY A 249 7.48 -32.47 24.76
C GLY A 249 6.63 -33.75 24.80
N GLY A 250 6.03 -34.16 23.69
CA GLY A 250 4.99 -35.20 23.67
C GLY A 250 5.43 -36.63 23.35
N LYS A 251 6.63 -37.08 23.76
CA LYS A 251 6.99 -38.51 23.82
C LYS A 251 8.10 -38.76 24.83
N GLU A 252 7.75 -38.90 26.11
CA GLU A 252 8.46 -39.77 27.07
C GLU A 252 7.56 -40.01 28.29
N SER A 253 6.68 -41.00 28.15
CA SER A 253 6.04 -41.68 29.28
C SER A 253 5.66 -43.10 28.84
N THR A 254 6.69 -43.95 28.80
CA THR A 254 6.56 -45.42 28.92
C THR A 254 6.94 -45.82 30.33
#